data_AF-A0AA39PGH7-F1
#
_entry.id   AF-A0AA39PGH7-F1
#
_cell.length_a   1.000
_cell.length_b   1.000
_cell.length_c   1.000
_cell.angle_alpha   90.00
_cell.angle_beta   90.00
_cell.angle_gamma   90.00
#
_symmetry.space_group_name_H-M   'P 1'
#
loop_
_entity.id
_entity.type
_entity.pdbx_description
1 polymer ?
#
loop_
_entity_poly.entity_id
_entity_poly.type
_entity_poly.pdbx_seq_one_letter_code
_entity_poly.pdbx_strand_id
1 'polypeptide(L)'
;MPDCQIPTSSNPVDKVAGLVFLLELKRIPVYDAGQSEEDAWTELMDVTDDKLRALFLFWYPKPNGNGSWRPSWKQLMTETSPELPSVFDYRRNHDAHVCWTTEDGDSYDGPRMDACLVQGLADEAGKSRSGKLTVQGLSGVEHTFRIVANHAYPIPDGQYTLLGTFYKRSAELTDWCWVIGKIEAHKGKFRKVSVVEMEDDREGERIRTLNLYKSTKTFFFDRSSHVHPSPPLPSPFQFLWSLYAALPLLLRLVTKMFLL
;
A
#
# COMPACT_ATOMS: atom_id res chain seq x y z
N MET A 1 25.07 -44.22 -0.40
CA MET A 1 24.57 -43.00 -1.06
C MET A 1 24.91 -41.85 -0.15
N PRO A 2 25.54 -40.76 -0.62
CA PRO A 2 25.73 -39.60 0.23
C PRO A 2 24.38 -38.91 0.43
N ASP A 3 24.05 -38.65 1.69
CA ASP A 3 22.92 -37.83 2.09
C ASP A 3 23.01 -36.48 1.38
N CYS A 4 22.00 -36.16 0.58
CA CYS A 4 21.84 -34.84 0.00
C CYS A 4 21.36 -33.91 1.12
N GLN A 5 22.31 -33.33 1.87
CA GLN A 5 21.99 -32.19 2.73
C GLN A 5 21.64 -31.01 1.83
N ILE A 6 20.35 -30.69 1.77
CA ILE A 6 19.85 -29.49 1.09
C ILE A 6 20.36 -28.28 1.90
N PRO A 7 21.17 -27.36 1.32
CA PRO A 7 21.61 -26.18 2.04
C PRO A 7 20.39 -25.28 2.30
N THR A 8 20.11 -25.00 3.56
CA THR A 8 19.16 -23.96 3.96
C THR A 8 19.69 -22.61 3.47
N SER A 9 18.87 -21.81 2.76
CA SER A 9 19.22 -20.42 2.42
C SER A 9 19.66 -19.70 3.71
N SER A 10 20.90 -19.23 3.72
CA SER A 10 21.56 -18.74 4.94
C SER A 10 21.48 -17.23 5.09
N ASN A 11 21.23 -16.47 4.02
CA ASN A 11 21.14 -15.02 4.07
C ASN A 11 19.67 -14.54 4.12
N PRO A 12 19.26 -13.82 5.19
CA PRO A 12 17.92 -13.22 5.27
C PRO A 12 17.54 -12.33 4.06
N VAL A 13 18.51 -11.63 3.46
CA VAL A 13 18.29 -10.73 2.30
C VAL A 13 17.81 -11.48 1.06
N ASP A 14 18.10 -12.78 0.93
CA ASP A 14 17.67 -13.60 -0.21
C ASP A 14 16.14 -13.60 -0.38
N LYS A 15 15.39 -13.47 0.71
CA LYS A 15 13.93 -13.43 0.70
C LYS A 15 13.40 -12.17 0.02
N VAL A 16 14.07 -11.03 0.25
CA VAL A 16 13.73 -9.75 -0.39
C VAL A 16 14.09 -9.82 -1.87
N ALA A 17 15.29 -10.31 -2.19
CA ALA A 17 15.75 -10.46 -3.57
C ALA A 17 14.82 -11.38 -4.40
N GLY A 18 14.29 -12.44 -3.78
CA GLY A 18 13.33 -13.35 -4.42
C GLY A 18 12.03 -12.66 -4.88
N LEU A 19 11.61 -11.57 -4.21
CA LEU A 19 10.39 -10.84 -4.57
C LEU A 19 10.46 -10.17 -5.94
N VAL A 20 11.66 -9.82 -6.42
CA VAL A 20 11.88 -9.18 -7.73
C VAL A 20 11.21 -9.99 -8.85
N PHE A 21 11.36 -11.33 -8.81
CA PHE A 21 10.77 -12.22 -9.80
C PHE A 21 9.25 -12.33 -9.68
N LEU A 22 8.71 -12.25 -8.45
CA LEU A 22 7.28 -12.41 -8.19
C LEU A 22 6.48 -11.17 -8.54
N LEU A 23 7.08 -10.03 -8.29
CA LEU A 23 6.52 -8.73 -8.59
C LEU A 23 6.79 -8.32 -10.06
N GLU A 24 7.45 -9.19 -10.84
CA GLU A 24 7.82 -8.98 -12.24
C GLU A 24 8.48 -7.62 -12.46
N LEU A 25 9.38 -7.23 -11.53
CA LEU A 25 9.97 -5.90 -11.56
C LEU A 25 10.84 -5.72 -12.79
N LYS A 26 10.66 -4.58 -13.47
CA LYS A 26 11.48 -4.20 -14.64
C LYS A 26 12.92 -3.83 -14.26
N ARG A 27 13.17 -3.56 -12.98
CA ARG A 27 14.47 -3.17 -12.43
C ARG A 27 14.73 -3.98 -11.17
N ILE A 28 15.97 -4.41 -11.02
CA ILE A 28 16.43 -5.23 -9.90
C ILE A 28 17.33 -4.34 -9.04
N PRO A 29 17.07 -4.18 -7.73
CA PRO A 29 17.99 -3.47 -6.85
C PRO A 29 19.31 -4.24 -6.73
N VAL A 30 20.38 -3.55 -6.33
CA VAL A 30 21.69 -4.20 -6.18
C VAL A 30 21.60 -5.19 -5.02
N TYR A 31 22.00 -6.43 -5.25
CA TYR A 31 22.09 -7.40 -4.17
C TYR A 31 23.35 -7.15 -3.35
N ASP A 32 23.16 -6.70 -2.11
CA ASP A 32 24.21 -6.68 -1.09
C ASP A 32 23.88 -7.68 0.01
N ALA A 33 24.72 -8.70 0.18
CA ALA A 33 24.56 -9.71 1.22
C ALA A 33 24.78 -9.15 2.64
N GLY A 34 25.47 -8.00 2.77
CA GLY A 34 25.82 -7.37 4.04
C GLY A 34 24.79 -6.36 4.56
N GLN A 35 23.80 -5.97 3.73
CA GLN A 35 22.76 -5.01 4.13
C GLN A 35 21.65 -5.66 4.97
N SER A 36 20.86 -4.84 5.66
CA SER A 36 19.70 -5.33 6.41
C SER A 36 18.52 -5.66 5.47
N GLU A 37 17.61 -6.54 5.91
CA GLU A 37 16.39 -6.83 5.12
C GLU A 37 15.50 -5.59 4.92
N GLU A 38 15.47 -4.67 5.89
CA GLU A 38 14.71 -3.41 5.78
C GLU A 38 15.34 -2.44 4.76
N ASP A 39 16.67 -2.38 4.69
CA ASP A 39 17.38 -1.57 3.68
C ASP A 39 17.16 -2.16 2.29
N ALA A 40 17.34 -3.48 2.14
CA ALA A 40 17.07 -4.20 0.89
C ALA A 40 15.61 -4.01 0.43
N TRP A 41 14.66 -4.04 1.36
CA TRP A 41 13.24 -3.82 1.07
C TRP A 41 12.96 -2.37 0.65
N THR A 42 13.63 -1.40 1.29
CA THR A 42 13.52 0.01 0.91
C THR A 42 14.02 0.23 -0.51
N GLU A 43 15.18 -0.32 -0.87
CA GLU A 43 15.72 -0.25 -2.23
C GLU A 43 14.80 -0.93 -3.26
N LEU A 44 14.19 -2.06 -2.89
CA LEU A 44 13.19 -2.74 -3.73
C LEU A 44 11.98 -1.83 -3.98
N MET A 45 11.45 -1.18 -2.95
CA MET A 45 10.34 -0.23 -3.06
C MET A 45 10.71 1.00 -3.90
N ASP A 46 11.97 1.43 -3.89
CA ASP A 46 12.48 2.53 -4.73
C ASP A 46 12.55 2.18 -6.23
N VAL A 47 12.61 0.90 -6.59
CA VAL A 47 12.57 0.46 -8.01
C VAL A 47 11.25 -0.17 -8.43
N THR A 48 10.32 -0.32 -7.49
CA THR A 48 8.98 -0.89 -7.72
C THR A 48 8.15 -0.03 -8.67
N ASP A 49 7.31 -0.66 -9.50
CA ASP A 49 6.39 0.03 -10.41
C ASP A 49 5.40 0.94 -9.66
N ASP A 50 4.95 2.02 -10.29
CA ASP A 50 4.09 3.04 -9.67
C ASP A 50 2.71 2.48 -9.25
N LYS A 51 2.14 1.53 -10.00
CA LYS A 51 0.89 0.86 -9.63
C LYS A 51 1.08 -0.11 -8.48
N LEU A 52 2.18 -0.84 -8.48
CA LEU A 52 2.50 -1.76 -7.39
C LEU A 52 2.81 -1.01 -6.09
N ARG A 53 3.45 0.17 -6.17
CA ARG A 53 3.55 1.08 -5.02
C ARG A 53 2.18 1.54 -4.52
N ALA A 54 1.26 1.90 -5.42
CA ALA A 54 -0.10 2.23 -5.03
C ALA A 54 -0.79 1.04 -4.33
N LEU A 55 -0.62 -0.18 -4.81
CA LEU A 55 -1.13 -1.37 -4.12
C LEU A 55 -0.65 -1.44 -2.67
N PHE A 56 0.65 -1.28 -2.41
CA PHE A 56 1.18 -1.25 -1.04
C PHE A 56 0.60 -0.12 -0.19
N LEU A 57 0.35 1.05 -0.79
CA LEU A 57 -0.28 2.19 -0.12
C LEU A 57 -1.68 1.83 0.40
N PHE A 58 -2.51 1.14 -0.37
CA PHE A 58 -3.88 0.78 0.03
C PHE A 58 -3.96 -0.52 0.84
N TRP A 59 -3.02 -1.45 0.66
CA TRP A 59 -3.10 -2.77 1.26
C TRP A 59 -2.69 -2.77 2.74
N TYR A 60 -1.65 -2.02 3.12
CA TYR A 60 -1.13 -2.06 4.50
C TYR A 60 -1.80 -1.02 5.39
N PRO A 61 -2.58 -1.40 6.41
CA PRO A 61 -3.32 -0.41 7.20
C PRO A 61 -2.45 0.47 8.06
N LYS A 62 -1.32 -0.04 8.53
CA LYS A 62 -0.47 0.69 9.48
C LYS A 62 0.68 1.37 8.74
N PRO A 63 0.95 2.66 8.99
CA PRO A 63 2.17 3.30 8.49
C PRO A 63 3.40 2.66 9.12
N ASN A 64 4.54 2.75 8.44
CA ASN A 64 5.81 2.35 9.06
C ASN A 64 6.08 3.19 10.32
N GLY A 65 6.88 2.69 11.27
CA GLY A 65 7.19 3.34 12.54
C GLY A 65 7.81 4.74 12.42
N ASN A 66 8.39 5.09 11.27
CA ASN A 66 8.88 6.43 10.97
C ASN A 66 7.80 7.40 10.42
N GLY A 67 6.57 6.91 10.21
CA GLY A 67 5.46 7.64 9.60
C GLY A 67 5.40 7.57 8.07
N SER A 68 6.26 6.77 7.44
CA SER A 68 6.21 6.52 6.00
C SER A 68 4.96 5.75 5.61
N TRP A 69 4.44 6.07 4.43
CA TRP A 69 3.29 5.36 3.83
C TRP A 69 3.67 3.96 3.34
N ARG A 70 4.97 3.77 3.03
CA ARG A 70 5.56 2.51 2.59
C ARG A 70 5.53 1.52 3.76
N PRO A 71 5.04 0.28 3.58
CA PRO A 71 5.14 -0.73 4.63
C PRO A 71 6.61 -1.08 4.86
N SER A 72 6.96 -1.51 6.08
CA SER A 72 8.29 -2.04 6.40
C SER A 72 8.39 -3.53 6.07
N TRP A 73 9.61 -4.05 5.89
CA TRP A 73 9.85 -5.49 5.75
C TRP A 73 9.26 -6.27 6.93
N LYS A 74 9.48 -5.78 8.15
CA LYS A 74 8.88 -6.35 9.35
C LYS A 74 7.36 -6.40 9.26
N GLN A 75 6.68 -5.36 8.77
CA GLN A 75 5.23 -5.38 8.61
C GLN A 75 4.80 -6.45 7.60
N LEU A 76 5.47 -6.52 6.46
CA LEU A 76 5.25 -7.55 5.44
C LEU A 76 5.41 -8.97 5.99
N MET A 77 6.36 -9.18 6.91
CA MET A 77 6.69 -10.49 7.46
C MET A 77 5.87 -10.89 8.69
N THR A 78 5.46 -9.94 9.52
CA THR A 78 4.90 -10.22 10.86
C THR A 78 3.41 -9.95 10.98
N GLU A 79 2.87 -9.00 10.22
CA GLU A 79 1.44 -8.74 10.26
C GLU A 79 0.74 -9.88 9.54
N THR A 80 -0.29 -10.45 10.17
CA THR A 80 -1.18 -11.37 9.48
C THR A 80 -1.72 -10.61 8.29
N SER A 81 -1.27 -10.98 7.09
CA SER A 81 -1.59 -10.26 5.85
C SER A 81 -3.08 -9.93 5.89
N PRO A 82 -3.45 -8.63 5.91
CA PRO A 82 -4.85 -8.26 5.84
C PRO A 82 -5.47 -9.03 4.68
N GLU A 83 -6.70 -9.49 4.84
CA GLU A 83 -7.46 -9.92 3.67
C GLU A 83 -7.30 -8.78 2.65
N LEU A 84 -6.86 -9.13 1.43
CA LEU A 84 -6.82 -8.12 0.40
C LEU A 84 -8.23 -7.54 0.38
N PRO A 85 -8.40 -6.21 0.33
CA PRO A 85 -9.66 -5.67 -0.13
C PRO A 85 -9.99 -6.45 -1.40
N SER A 86 -11.20 -7.00 -1.50
CA SER A 86 -11.66 -8.05 -2.43
C SER A 86 -11.37 -7.78 -3.93
N VAL A 87 -10.76 -6.63 -4.26
CA VAL A 87 -10.72 -5.97 -5.56
C VAL A 87 -9.33 -5.58 -6.04
N PHE A 88 -8.28 -5.81 -5.27
CA PHE A 88 -6.92 -5.53 -5.77
C PHE A 88 -6.41 -6.63 -6.72
N ASP A 89 -7.05 -6.75 -7.90
CA ASP A 89 -6.40 -7.35 -9.07
C ASP A 89 -5.39 -6.33 -9.62
N TYR A 90 -4.13 -6.53 -9.26
CA TYR A 90 -3.02 -5.68 -9.69
C TYR A 90 -2.88 -5.60 -11.23
N ARG A 91 -3.43 -6.56 -11.98
CA ARG A 91 -3.41 -6.58 -13.45
C ARG A 91 -4.47 -5.68 -14.07
N ARG A 92 -5.56 -5.38 -13.35
CA ARG A 92 -6.72 -4.61 -13.87
C ARG A 92 -6.88 -3.22 -13.24
N ASN A 93 -6.04 -2.86 -12.28
CA ASN A 93 -6.10 -1.55 -11.62
C ASN A 93 -5.40 -0.49 -12.49
N HIS A 94 -6.14 0.46 -13.07
CA HIS A 94 -5.59 1.34 -14.13
C HIS A 94 -5.51 2.83 -13.81
N ASP A 95 -5.91 3.30 -12.62
CA ASP A 95 -5.93 4.75 -12.35
C ASP A 95 -5.33 5.18 -11.00
N ALA A 96 -4.69 4.27 -10.25
CA ALA A 96 -4.00 4.60 -9.00
C ALA A 96 -2.48 4.45 -9.17
N HIS A 97 -1.76 5.56 -9.08
CA HIS A 97 -0.31 5.61 -9.30
C HIS A 97 0.40 6.31 -8.16
N VAL A 98 1.40 5.66 -7.58
CA VAL A 98 2.37 6.31 -6.69
C VAL A 98 3.67 6.50 -7.46
N CYS A 99 3.80 7.70 -8.01
CA CYS A 99 4.96 8.15 -8.78
C CYS A 99 6.05 8.67 -7.86
N TRP A 100 7.30 8.57 -8.30
CA TRP A 100 8.44 9.14 -7.61
C TRP A 100 9.24 10.04 -8.54
N THR A 101 9.69 11.19 -8.05
CA THR A 101 10.71 12.03 -8.69
C THR A 101 11.81 12.37 -7.71
N THR A 102 13.02 12.61 -8.21
CA THR A 102 14.16 13.05 -7.41
C THR A 102 13.94 14.40 -6.72
N GLU A 103 13.09 15.24 -7.30
CA GLU A 103 12.86 16.62 -6.87
C GLU A 103 11.78 16.70 -5.78
N ASP A 104 10.66 15.98 -5.96
CA ASP A 104 9.48 16.12 -5.11
C ASP A 104 9.27 14.91 -4.18
N GLY A 105 9.92 13.78 -4.46
CA GLY A 105 9.74 12.50 -3.78
C GLY A 105 8.50 11.74 -4.27
N ASP A 106 7.94 10.92 -3.39
CA ASP A 106 6.74 10.13 -3.69
C ASP A 106 5.50 11.03 -3.81
N SER A 107 4.65 10.75 -4.79
CA SER A 107 3.38 11.44 -5.03
C SER A 107 2.31 10.47 -5.52
N TYR A 108 1.10 10.64 -5.03
CA TYR A 108 -0.08 9.92 -5.49
C TYR A 108 -0.88 10.78 -6.47
N ASP A 109 -1.22 10.24 -7.63
CA ASP A 109 -2.21 10.84 -8.53
C ASP A 109 -3.53 10.07 -8.40
N GLY A 110 -4.59 10.76 -7.96
CA GLY A 110 -5.88 10.12 -7.75
C GLY A 110 -6.93 11.00 -7.05
N PRO A 111 -8.09 10.40 -6.71
CA PRO A 111 -9.18 11.09 -6.03
C PRO A 111 -8.78 11.46 -4.61
N ARG A 112 -9.07 12.70 -4.23
CA ARG A 112 -8.81 13.23 -2.90
C ARG A 112 -10.03 13.95 -2.35
N MET A 113 -10.32 13.69 -1.09
CA MET A 113 -11.26 14.46 -0.27
C MET A 113 -10.51 15.13 0.87
N ASP A 114 -10.81 16.39 1.11
CA ASP A 114 -10.22 17.19 2.18
C ASP A 114 -11.22 17.41 3.32
N ALA A 115 -10.72 17.77 4.51
CA ALA A 115 -11.53 18.15 5.67
C ALA A 115 -12.63 17.14 6.03
N CYS A 116 -12.32 15.85 5.89
CA CYS A 116 -13.23 14.76 6.20
C CYS A 116 -13.22 14.45 7.69
N LEU A 117 -14.38 14.51 8.34
CA LEU A 117 -14.54 14.10 9.73
C LEU A 117 -14.73 12.58 9.79
N VAL A 118 -13.82 11.89 10.47
CA VAL A 118 -13.89 10.43 10.71
C VAL A 118 -14.19 10.18 12.18
N GLN A 119 -15.15 9.30 12.46
CA GLN A 119 -15.58 8.98 13.82
C GLN A 119 -15.90 7.50 14.02
N GLY A 120 -15.66 6.99 15.22
CA GLY A 120 -16.08 5.64 15.64
C GLY A 120 -15.12 4.51 15.27
N LEU A 121 -13.91 4.84 14.78
CA LEU A 121 -12.89 3.85 14.42
C LEU A 121 -11.78 3.71 15.47
N ALA A 122 -11.90 4.38 16.62
CA ALA A 122 -10.91 4.36 17.69
C ALA A 122 -11.03 3.13 18.59
N ASP A 123 -12.24 2.59 18.75
CA ASP A 123 -12.54 1.57 19.77
C ASP A 123 -11.89 0.21 19.47
N GLU A 124 -11.43 -0.47 20.52
CA GLU A 124 -10.82 -1.80 20.45
C GLU A 124 -11.88 -2.92 20.41
N ALA A 125 -12.64 -3.01 19.32
CA ALA A 125 -13.61 -4.08 19.13
C ALA A 125 -13.23 -4.97 17.93
N GLY A 126 -12.57 -6.10 18.20
CA GLY A 126 -12.43 -7.19 17.22
C GLY A 126 -11.45 -6.95 16.06
N LYS A 127 -11.61 -7.76 15.00
CA LYS A 127 -10.73 -7.76 13.81
C LYS A 127 -11.09 -6.67 12.79
N SER A 128 -12.29 -6.09 12.88
CA SER A 128 -12.79 -5.04 12.00
C SER A 128 -13.56 -4.00 12.81
N ARG A 129 -13.56 -2.74 12.37
CA ARG A 129 -14.23 -1.60 13.01
C ARG A 129 -15.19 -0.93 12.05
N SER A 130 -16.28 -0.36 12.57
CA SER A 130 -17.24 0.41 11.79
C SER A 130 -17.32 1.83 12.31
N GLY A 131 -17.39 2.79 11.41
CA GLY A 131 -17.40 4.20 11.74
C GLY A 131 -18.17 5.01 10.72
N LYS A 132 -18.00 6.33 10.81
CA LYS A 132 -18.64 7.31 9.93
C LYS A 132 -17.61 8.24 9.32
N LEU A 133 -17.83 8.58 8.07
CA LEU A 133 -17.11 9.60 7.30
C LEU A 133 -18.08 10.72 6.96
N THR A 134 -17.86 11.92 7.46
CA THR A 134 -18.64 13.10 7.10
C THR A 134 -17.78 14.06 6.28
N VAL A 135 -18.31 14.49 5.14
CA VAL A 135 -17.65 15.41 4.21
C VAL A 135 -18.66 16.43 3.69
N GLN A 136 -18.23 17.69 3.57
CA GLN A 136 -19.04 18.75 3.04
C GLN A 136 -18.91 18.80 1.51
N GLY A 137 -20.03 18.75 0.81
CA GLY A 137 -20.08 18.95 -0.64
C GLY A 137 -19.92 20.41 -1.04
N LEU A 138 -19.77 20.65 -2.34
CA LEU A 138 -19.59 22.00 -2.90
C LEU A 138 -20.78 22.94 -2.64
N SER A 139 -21.97 22.39 -2.42
CA SER A 139 -23.19 23.14 -2.05
C SER A 139 -23.21 23.57 -0.58
N GLY A 140 -22.21 23.18 0.22
CA GLY A 140 -22.19 23.36 1.67
C GLY A 140 -22.98 22.30 2.44
N VAL A 141 -23.64 21.36 1.74
CA VAL A 141 -24.38 20.25 2.37
C VAL A 141 -23.41 19.19 2.87
N GLU A 142 -23.59 18.78 4.11
CA GLU A 142 -22.83 17.67 4.69
C GLU A 142 -23.42 16.32 4.30
N HIS A 143 -22.55 15.40 3.90
CA HIS A 143 -22.87 14.02 3.59
C HIS A 143 -22.11 13.10 4.55
N THR A 144 -22.83 12.19 5.19
CA THR A 144 -22.25 11.20 6.10
C THR A 144 -22.34 9.81 5.47
N PHE A 145 -21.24 9.08 5.47
CA PHE A 145 -21.11 7.74 4.94
C PHE A 145 -20.72 6.75 6.03
N ARG A 146 -21.12 5.50 5.87
CA ARG A 146 -20.66 4.41 6.73
C ARG A 146 -19.41 3.80 6.14
N ILE A 147 -18.41 3.61 6.99
CA ILE A 147 -17.10 3.08 6.61
C ILE A 147 -16.70 1.96 7.54
N VAL A 148 -15.85 1.07 7.04
CA VAL A 148 -15.28 -0.03 7.79
C VAL A 148 -13.76 -0.04 7.68
N ALA A 149 -13.10 -0.47 8.74
CA ALA A 149 -11.67 -0.70 8.79
C ALA A 149 -11.45 -2.18 9.10
N ASN A 150 -11.10 -2.97 8.08
CA ASN A 150 -10.93 -4.43 8.18
C ASN A 150 -9.60 -4.84 8.84
N HIS A 151 -9.23 -4.15 9.92
CA HIS A 151 -8.02 -4.38 10.69
C HIS A 151 -8.15 -3.95 12.14
N ALA A 152 -7.24 -4.41 13.00
CA ALA A 152 -7.18 -4.08 14.42
C ALA A 152 -6.37 -2.81 14.76
N TYR A 153 -5.83 -2.08 13.77
CA TYR A 153 -5.18 -0.79 14.02
C TYR A 153 -6.21 0.34 14.26
N PRO A 154 -6.20 1.03 15.42
CA PRO A 154 -7.18 2.06 15.75
C PRO A 154 -6.96 3.35 14.96
N ILE A 155 -8.07 4.01 14.60
CA ILE A 155 -8.06 5.29 13.88
C ILE A 155 -8.79 6.31 14.76
N PRO A 156 -8.08 7.26 15.38
CA PRO A 156 -8.71 8.26 16.25
C PRO A 156 -9.73 9.11 15.52
N ASP A 157 -10.77 9.55 16.23
CA ASP A 157 -11.71 10.53 15.71
C ASP A 157 -11.00 11.84 15.34
N GLY A 158 -11.43 12.47 14.25
CA GLY A 158 -10.88 13.78 13.87
C GLY A 158 -11.02 14.10 12.39
N GLN A 159 -10.37 15.20 11.98
CA GLN A 159 -10.31 15.62 10.58
C GLN A 159 -9.13 14.98 9.86
N TYR A 160 -9.40 14.50 8.65
CA TYR A 160 -8.47 13.80 7.79
C TYR A 160 -8.61 14.25 6.32
N THR A 161 -7.59 13.92 5.55
CA THR A 161 -7.62 13.89 4.09
C THR A 161 -7.68 12.43 3.67
N LEU A 162 -8.53 12.13 2.70
CA LEU A 162 -8.70 10.78 2.17
C LEU A 162 -8.20 10.72 0.72
N LEU A 163 -7.41 9.70 0.39
CA LEU A 163 -7.00 9.39 -0.98
C LEU A 163 -7.71 8.10 -1.41
N GLY A 164 -8.52 8.16 -2.46
CA GLY A 164 -9.34 7.03 -2.91
C GLY A 164 -8.68 6.25 -4.02
N THR A 165 -9.26 5.13 -4.44
CA THR A 165 -8.95 4.50 -5.71
C THR A 165 -9.97 4.89 -6.77
N PHE A 166 -9.54 5.14 -8.01
CA PHE A 166 -10.44 5.17 -9.15
C PHE A 166 -10.62 3.73 -9.64
N TYR A 167 -11.83 3.20 -9.55
CA TYR A 167 -12.16 1.94 -10.18
C TYR A 167 -13.41 2.05 -11.03
N LYS A 168 -13.29 1.70 -12.31
CA LYS A 168 -14.41 1.38 -13.18
C LYS A 168 -14.37 -0.12 -13.44
N ARG A 169 -15.00 -0.92 -12.58
CA ARG A 169 -15.46 -2.23 -13.05
C ARG A 169 -16.73 -2.03 -13.85
N SER A 170 -16.91 -2.87 -14.86
CA SER A 170 -18.23 -3.13 -15.43
C SER A 170 -19.28 -3.28 -14.33
N ALA A 171 -20.37 -2.53 -14.45
CA ALA A 171 -21.71 -2.58 -13.84
C ALA A 171 -22.01 -3.18 -12.44
N GLU A 172 -21.16 -4.00 -11.82
CA GLU A 172 -21.60 -4.97 -10.80
C GLU A 172 -20.84 -4.90 -9.47
N LEU A 173 -19.62 -4.37 -9.38
CA LEU A 173 -18.89 -4.25 -8.10
C LEU A 173 -17.95 -3.04 -8.12
N THR A 174 -18.15 -2.08 -7.21
CA THR A 174 -17.25 -0.93 -7.04
C THR A 174 -16.82 -0.87 -5.59
N ASP A 175 -15.69 -1.48 -5.27
CA ASP A 175 -15.13 -1.41 -3.92
C ASP A 175 -14.28 -0.15 -3.77
N TRP A 176 -14.67 0.70 -2.81
CA TRP A 176 -14.07 2.02 -2.58
C TRP A 176 -13.12 1.96 -1.40
N CYS A 177 -11.84 1.73 -1.70
CA CYS A 177 -10.77 1.83 -0.72
C CYS A 177 -10.29 3.28 -0.59
N TRP A 178 -10.09 3.72 0.64
CA TRP A 178 -9.61 5.06 0.98
C TRP A 178 -8.45 5.00 1.95
N VAL A 179 -7.35 5.66 1.62
CA VAL A 179 -6.24 5.90 2.54
C VAL A 179 -6.57 7.14 3.35
N ILE A 180 -6.66 6.97 4.67
CA ILE A 180 -6.83 8.07 5.63
C ILE A 180 -5.45 8.62 5.99
N GLY A 181 -5.30 9.95 5.95
CA GLY A 181 -4.10 10.61 6.42
C GLY A 181 -4.31 12.07 6.77
N LYS A 182 -3.21 12.74 7.10
CA LYS A 182 -3.20 14.17 7.42
C LYS A 182 -2.22 14.89 6.53
N ILE A 183 -2.61 16.07 6.05
CA ILE A 183 -1.67 16.98 5.39
C ILE A 183 -0.89 17.70 6.48
N GLU A 184 0.44 17.55 6.49
CA GLU A 184 1.30 18.30 7.39
C GLU A 184 1.24 19.79 7.05
N ALA A 185 0.95 20.62 8.05
CA ALA A 185 0.86 22.08 7.88
C ALA A 185 2.16 22.68 7.31
N HIS A 186 3.29 22.05 7.62
CA HIS A 186 4.59 22.41 7.08
C HIS A 186 4.89 21.55 5.84
N LYS A 187 5.10 22.19 4.68
CA LYS A 187 5.34 21.58 3.34
C LYS A 187 4.13 20.94 2.65
N GLY A 188 2.96 20.84 3.27
CA GLY A 188 1.74 20.37 2.61
C GLY A 188 1.78 18.90 2.17
N LYS A 189 2.60 18.08 2.84
CA LYS A 189 2.82 16.66 2.50
C LYS A 189 1.83 15.76 3.24
N PHE A 190 1.35 14.73 2.57
CA PHE A 190 0.41 13.76 3.12
C PHE A 190 1.14 12.70 3.95
N ARG A 191 0.70 12.55 5.21
CA ARG A 191 1.13 11.50 6.12
C ARG A 191 0.00 10.52 6.31
N LYS A 192 0.24 9.27 5.89
CA LYS A 192 -0.70 8.16 6.06
C LYS A 192 -0.96 7.90 7.54
N VAL A 193 -2.22 7.64 7.86
CA VAL A 193 -2.69 7.19 9.17
C VAL A 193 -3.21 5.77 9.06
N SER A 194 -4.14 5.50 8.14
CA SER A 194 -4.62 4.15 7.90
C SER A 194 -5.38 3.98 6.58
N VAL A 195 -6.14 2.90 6.44
CA VAL A 195 -6.97 2.61 5.26
C VAL A 195 -8.38 2.21 5.72
N VAL A 196 -9.39 2.55 4.94
CA VAL A 196 -10.80 2.20 5.20
C VAL A 196 -11.50 1.87 3.90
N GLU A 197 -12.62 1.19 4.01
CA GLU A 197 -13.53 0.86 2.92
C GLU A 197 -14.91 1.45 3.20
N MET A 198 -15.71 1.65 2.16
CA MET A 198 -17.14 1.89 2.34
C MET A 198 -17.80 0.63 2.90
N GLU A 199 -18.81 0.80 3.76
CA GLU A 199 -19.50 -0.36 4.39
C GLU A 199 -20.15 -1.28 3.36
N ASP A 200 -20.71 -0.71 2.28
CA ASP A 200 -21.34 -1.45 1.20
C ASP A 200 -21.28 -0.69 -0.15
N ASP A 201 -21.69 -1.38 -1.21
CA ASP A 201 -21.78 -0.82 -2.57
C ASP A 201 -22.69 0.40 -2.67
N ARG A 202 -23.70 0.54 -1.79
CA ARG A 202 -24.63 1.68 -1.82
C ARG A 202 -23.94 2.94 -1.31
N GLU A 203 -23.16 2.82 -0.25
CA GLU A 203 -22.32 3.91 0.27
C GLU A 203 -21.26 4.31 -0.77
N GLY A 204 -20.65 3.32 -1.42
CA GLY A 204 -19.72 3.51 -2.54
C GLY A 204 -20.32 4.26 -3.73
N GLU A 205 -21.47 3.79 -4.23
CA GLU A 205 -22.15 4.42 -5.36
C GLU A 205 -22.67 5.82 -5.01
N ARG A 206 -23.09 6.05 -3.76
CA ARG A 206 -23.52 7.36 -3.30
C ARG A 206 -22.36 8.36 -3.30
N ILE A 207 -21.16 7.98 -2.84
CA ILE A 207 -20.01 8.90 -2.85
C ILE A 207 -19.57 9.24 -4.27
N ARG A 208 -19.66 8.28 -5.20
CA ARG A 208 -19.40 8.49 -6.63
C ARG A 208 -20.40 9.46 -7.25
N THR A 209 -21.69 9.25 -7.00
CA THR A 209 -22.77 10.06 -7.57
C THR A 209 -22.70 11.50 -7.11
N LEU A 210 -22.33 11.71 -5.83
CA LEU A 210 -22.17 13.06 -5.26
C LEU A 210 -20.87 13.75 -5.69
N ASN A 211 -19.90 13.00 -6.25
CA ASN A 211 -18.62 13.50 -6.75
C ASN A 211 -17.92 14.44 -5.76
N LEU A 212 -17.79 13.99 -4.49
CA LEU A 212 -17.26 14.78 -3.37
C LEU A 212 -15.72 14.85 -3.33
N TYR A 213 -15.06 14.23 -4.29
CA TYR A 213 -13.60 14.19 -4.43
C TYR A 213 -13.14 14.98 -5.65
N LYS A 214 -11.87 15.38 -5.63
CA LYS A 214 -11.16 15.99 -6.76
C LYS A 214 -9.98 15.11 -7.17
N SER A 215 -9.69 15.02 -8.46
CA SER A 215 -8.43 14.42 -8.93
C SER A 215 -7.28 15.36 -8.59
N THR A 216 -6.28 14.86 -7.87
CA THR A 216 -5.14 15.66 -7.45
C THR A 216 -3.86 14.85 -7.45
N LYS A 217 -2.74 15.54 -7.69
CA LYS A 217 -1.42 15.06 -7.31
C LYS A 217 -1.14 15.44 -5.86
N THR A 218 -1.00 14.44 -4.99
CA THR A 218 -0.75 14.60 -3.55
C THR A 218 0.62 14.03 -3.19
N PHE A 219 1.51 14.88 -2.69
CA PHE A 219 2.87 14.48 -2.31
C PHE A 219 2.90 13.85 -0.93
N PHE A 220 3.65 12.76 -0.77
CA PHE A 220 3.80 12.10 0.52
C PHE A 220 4.90 12.73 1.37
N PHE A 221 4.69 12.64 2.68
CA PHE A 221 5.76 12.78 3.64
C PHE A 221 6.62 11.53 3.59
N ASP A 222 7.90 11.69 3.26
CA ASP A 222 8.89 10.64 3.44
C ASP A 222 10.14 11.20 4.12
N ARG A 223 10.69 10.42 5.06
CA ARG A 223 11.94 10.71 5.76
C ARG A 223 13.14 10.01 5.12
N SER A 224 12.94 9.01 4.26
CA SER A 224 14.04 8.38 3.52
C SER A 224 14.43 9.23 2.32
N SER A 225 15.45 10.06 2.49
CA SER A 225 16.21 10.61 1.37
C SER A 225 17.54 9.85 1.27
N HIS A 226 17.54 8.69 0.62
CA HIS A 226 18.77 8.06 0.15
C HIS A 226 18.68 7.90 -1.37
N VAL A 227 19.57 8.60 -2.06
CA VAL A 227 19.74 8.55 -3.51
C VAL A 227 20.90 7.60 -3.77
N HIS A 228 20.62 6.43 -4.36
CA HIS A 228 21.66 5.62 -4.99
C HIS A 228 21.35 5.46 -6.48
N PRO A 229 22.31 5.79 -7.38
CA PRO A 229 22.14 5.53 -8.81
C PRO A 229 22.25 4.03 -9.09
N SER A 230 21.35 3.49 -9.91
CA SER A 230 21.34 2.08 -10.30
C SER A 230 22.46 1.76 -11.31
N PRO A 231 23.37 0.79 -11.05
CA PRO A 231 24.27 0.21 -12.03
C PRO A 231 23.63 -1.01 -12.76
N PRO A 232 24.25 -1.55 -13.83
CA PRO A 232 23.62 -2.57 -14.67
C PRO A 232 23.52 -3.96 -14.00
N LEU A 233 22.64 -4.79 -14.57
CA LEU A 233 22.18 -6.10 -14.08
C LEU A 233 23.31 -7.04 -13.59
N PRO A 234 23.15 -7.72 -12.43
CA PRO A 234 24.03 -8.82 -12.01
C PRO A 234 23.73 -10.12 -12.76
N SER A 235 24.69 -11.06 -12.71
CA SER A 235 24.64 -12.30 -13.49
C SER A 235 23.58 -13.31 -13.02
N PRO A 236 23.03 -14.17 -13.92
CA PRO A 236 21.89 -15.06 -13.62
C PRO A 236 22.13 -16.12 -12.53
N PHE A 237 23.37 -16.41 -12.17
CA PHE A 237 23.72 -17.58 -11.35
C PHE A 237 23.58 -17.36 -9.84
N GLN A 238 23.42 -16.12 -9.35
CA GLN A 238 23.15 -15.82 -7.94
C GLN A 238 21.66 -15.97 -7.55
N PHE A 239 20.75 -16.15 -8.52
CA PHE A 239 19.31 -15.92 -8.32
C PHE A 239 18.42 -17.16 -8.15
N LEU A 240 18.89 -18.37 -8.50
CA LEU A 240 18.06 -19.58 -8.48
C LEU A 240 17.74 -20.08 -7.05
N TRP A 241 18.49 -19.66 -6.04
CA TRP A 241 18.30 -20.10 -4.65
C TRP A 241 17.28 -19.24 -3.86
N SER A 242 17.12 -17.96 -4.21
CA SER A 242 16.21 -17.01 -3.56
C SER A 242 14.73 -17.37 -3.72
N LEU A 243 14.37 -18.11 -4.77
CA LEU A 243 12.99 -18.48 -5.07
C LEU A 243 12.40 -19.47 -4.04
N TYR A 244 13.21 -20.35 -3.45
CA TYR A 244 12.75 -21.36 -2.48
C TYR A 244 12.62 -20.80 -1.05
N ALA A 245 13.43 -19.81 -0.65
CA ALA A 245 13.33 -19.17 0.67
C ALA A 245 12.08 -18.30 0.83
N ALA A 246 11.57 -17.79 -0.30
CA ALA A 246 10.35 -17.02 -0.34
C ALA A 246 9.09 -17.89 -0.49
N LEU A 247 9.16 -19.23 -0.64
CA LEU A 247 8.02 -20.09 -1.03
C LEU A 247 6.70 -19.89 -0.24
N PRO A 248 6.69 -19.72 1.10
CA PRO A 248 5.46 -19.42 1.85
C PRO A 248 4.93 -18.00 1.61
N LEU A 249 5.84 -17.05 1.38
CA LEU A 249 5.56 -15.68 0.96
C LEU A 249 5.03 -15.65 -0.49
N LEU A 250 5.62 -16.49 -1.34
CA LEU A 250 5.27 -16.82 -2.73
C LEU A 250 3.85 -17.34 -2.78
N LEU A 251 3.49 -18.34 -1.97
CA LEU A 251 2.12 -18.84 -1.95
C LEU A 251 1.15 -17.77 -1.44
N ARG A 252 1.53 -16.96 -0.44
CA ARG A 252 0.65 -15.90 0.09
C ARG A 252 0.46 -14.71 -0.85
N LEU A 253 1.51 -14.28 -1.57
CA LEU A 253 1.46 -13.20 -2.54
C LEU A 253 0.89 -13.69 -3.87
N VAL A 254 1.30 -14.86 -4.37
CA VAL A 254 0.82 -15.44 -5.63
C VAL A 254 -0.64 -15.90 -5.54
N THR A 255 -1.07 -16.57 -4.46
CA THR A 255 -2.49 -16.93 -4.28
C THR A 255 -3.40 -15.70 -4.14
N LYS A 256 -2.85 -14.56 -3.74
CA LYS A 256 -3.61 -13.31 -3.59
C LYS A 256 -3.53 -12.41 -4.84
N MET A 257 -2.43 -12.43 -5.57
CA MET A 257 -2.22 -11.65 -6.80
C MET A 257 -2.72 -12.36 -8.07
N PHE A 258 -2.74 -13.70 -8.13
CA PHE A 258 -3.01 -14.47 -9.38
C PHE A 258 -4.31 -15.29 -9.38
N LEU A 259 -5.10 -15.35 -8.29
CA LEU A 259 -6.30 -16.19 -8.19
C LEU A 259 -7.63 -15.40 -8.07
N LEU A 260 -7.69 -14.14 -8.52
CA LEU A 260 -8.94 -13.35 -8.67
C LEU A 260 -9.08 -12.78 -10.10
#